data_AF-A0A7S6W593-F1
#
_entry.id   AF-A0A7S6W593-F1
#
_cell.length_a   1.000
_cell.length_b   1.000
_cell.length_c   1.000
_cell.angle_alpha   90.00
_cell.angle_beta   90.00
_cell.angle_gamma   90.00
#
_symmetry.space_group_name_H-M   'P 1'
#
loop_
_entity.id
_entity.type
_entity.pdbx_description
1 polymer ?
#
loop_
_entity_poly.entity_id
_entity_poly.type
_entity_poly.pdbx_seq_one_letter_code
_entity_poly.pdbx_strand_id
1 'polypeptide(L)'
;MNILIVGNGFDLSHYLPTKYDHFMDVMRAIIKKDLGKPIQDVFNNSVDTFPELISKVLDIKSALDEKSYQMNFNELFFKSRDIKFINKTKQIYDTAAIVVDFEDLVEFQYKLKQNCWFQYFNNHVEKIKTWIDFEIKIEEVLGSFGKLINSIDSNNLDFNNLDLNLYDFLDKNCIKVLEHFPIFKEVGGVYKVNGKNFAMPKQLYLNSKFCHGEAVTNGFSSSSFLEYLIRQLDDFIEIFNSYLELIIDKLKPLKKLELFMESKSLLELGENCWMEPNVIYSFNYTNTYQRLHNLVRTEYLHGSHGENQNIVLGISDLDDDTLKKIKAFGFTKYHQKLFKDTDYLFLDTYKKKIKQHNLKIEYFEKDFGDSDPTAKKLARQNLMDVDSKLNLNVQVWGHSLDVSDKDYIIDLFSLNDDMDRNVRVIIFYFDKQAKFSLLNNLLAILGKDKVEQWMKNKWLEFKPNPEVKFEVDSNLEEAS
;
A
#
# COMPACT_ATOMS: atom_id res chain seq x y z
N MET A 1 28.07 -0.83 9.45
CA MET A 1 26.75 -1.39 9.80
C MET A 1 25.96 -1.61 8.53
N ASN A 2 25.31 -2.76 8.41
CA ASN A 2 24.53 -3.13 7.24
C ASN A 2 23.05 -2.85 7.51
N ILE A 3 22.41 -2.11 6.62
CA ILE A 3 21.00 -1.71 6.69
C ILE A 3 20.31 -2.32 5.48
N LEU A 4 19.19 -3.00 5.68
CA LEU A 4 18.32 -3.43 4.60
C LEU A 4 17.04 -2.59 4.61
N ILE A 5 16.69 -2.02 3.47
CA ILE A 5 15.43 -1.34 3.23
C ILE A 5 14.62 -2.26 2.31
N VAL A 6 13.44 -2.67 2.77
CA VAL A 6 12.54 -3.54 2.00
C VAL A 6 11.25 -2.81 1.63
N GLY A 7 10.76 -3.06 0.42
CA GLY A 7 9.43 -2.65 -0.04
C GLY A 7 8.69 -3.82 -0.69
N ASN A 8 7.50 -3.56 -1.28
CA ASN A 8 6.57 -4.65 -1.62
C ASN A 8 7.17 -5.66 -2.60
N GLY A 9 8.10 -5.23 -3.46
CA GLY A 9 8.84 -6.10 -4.34
C GLY A 9 9.66 -7.19 -3.63
N PHE A 10 9.97 -7.03 -2.34
CA PHE A 10 10.57 -8.07 -1.50
C PHE A 10 9.56 -9.20 -1.23
N ASP A 11 8.33 -8.89 -0.83
CA ASP A 11 7.29 -9.91 -0.65
C ASP A 11 7.00 -10.62 -1.98
N LEU A 12 7.00 -9.86 -3.08
CA LEU A 12 6.80 -10.41 -4.42
C LEU A 12 7.95 -11.31 -4.88
N SER A 13 9.21 -11.01 -4.52
CA SER A 13 10.34 -11.90 -4.81
C SER A 13 10.27 -13.21 -4.01
N HIS A 14 9.51 -13.20 -2.91
CA HIS A 14 9.20 -14.39 -2.12
C HIS A 14 7.88 -15.05 -2.54
N TYR A 15 7.25 -14.63 -3.65
CA TYR A 15 5.95 -15.15 -4.11
C TYR A 15 4.82 -15.05 -3.07
N LEU A 16 4.85 -14.03 -2.20
CA LEU A 16 3.70 -13.72 -1.36
C LEU A 16 2.70 -12.85 -2.14
N PRO A 17 1.39 -13.15 -2.12
CA PRO A 17 0.43 -12.44 -2.95
C PRO A 17 0.04 -11.07 -2.37
N THR A 18 0.96 -10.11 -2.39
CA THR A 18 0.80 -8.76 -1.78
C THR A 18 0.64 -7.62 -2.80
N LYS A 19 0.50 -7.95 -4.10
CA LYS A 19 0.09 -6.96 -5.10
C LYS A 19 -1.31 -6.45 -4.79
N TYR A 20 -1.57 -5.19 -5.12
CA TYR A 20 -2.91 -4.61 -5.11
C TYR A 20 -3.92 -5.51 -5.84
N ASP A 21 -3.52 -6.03 -7.01
CA ASP A 21 -4.40 -6.90 -7.81
C ASP A 21 -4.77 -8.21 -7.11
N HIS A 22 -3.83 -8.80 -6.36
CA HIS A 22 -4.09 -10.02 -5.60
C HIS A 22 -5.14 -9.77 -4.52
N PHE A 23 -5.00 -8.68 -3.75
CA PHE A 23 -5.98 -8.26 -2.75
C PHE A 23 -7.36 -8.06 -3.38
N MET A 24 -7.46 -7.27 -4.44
CA MET A 24 -8.74 -6.97 -5.09
C MET A 24 -9.41 -8.21 -5.69
N ASP A 25 -8.64 -9.12 -6.26
CA ASP A 25 -9.17 -10.36 -6.84
C ASP A 25 -9.75 -11.28 -5.76
N VAL A 26 -9.09 -11.37 -4.60
CA VAL A 26 -9.60 -12.13 -3.45
C VAL A 26 -10.86 -11.48 -2.87
N MET A 27 -10.86 -10.16 -2.65
CA MET A 27 -12.05 -9.46 -2.16
C MET A 27 -13.26 -9.66 -3.09
N ARG A 28 -13.03 -9.66 -4.41
CA ARG A 28 -14.07 -9.96 -5.40
C ARG A 28 -14.55 -11.40 -5.37
N ALA A 29 -13.65 -12.36 -5.12
CA ALA A 29 -14.03 -13.76 -4.96
C ALA A 29 -14.94 -13.93 -3.74
N ILE A 30 -14.57 -13.30 -2.61
CA ILE A 30 -15.36 -13.31 -1.38
C ILE A 30 -16.75 -12.70 -1.59
N ILE A 31 -16.86 -11.52 -2.24
CA ILE A 31 -18.16 -10.90 -2.54
C ILE A 31 -19.06 -11.80 -3.40
N LYS A 32 -18.47 -12.55 -4.34
CA LYS A 32 -19.20 -13.39 -5.29
C LYS A 32 -19.63 -14.74 -4.70
N LYS A 33 -19.07 -15.16 -3.56
CA LYS A 33 -19.49 -16.39 -2.88
C LYS A 33 -20.94 -16.20 -2.41
N ASP A 34 -21.84 -17.00 -2.94
CA ASP A 34 -23.22 -17.04 -2.46
C ASP A 34 -23.30 -17.90 -1.20
N LEU A 35 -23.24 -17.25 -0.05
CA LEU A 35 -23.33 -17.90 1.26
C LEU A 35 -24.75 -18.44 1.55
N GLY A 36 -25.77 -17.99 0.82
CA GLY A 36 -27.14 -18.51 0.95
C GLY A 36 -27.38 -19.78 0.12
N LYS A 37 -26.57 -20.00 -0.92
CA LYS A 37 -26.74 -21.08 -1.88
C LYS A 37 -26.89 -22.48 -1.25
N PRO A 38 -26.04 -22.91 -0.30
CA PRO A 38 -26.17 -24.25 0.28
C PRO A 38 -27.57 -24.51 0.88
N ILE A 39 -28.16 -23.52 1.55
CA ILE A 39 -29.53 -23.62 2.10
C ILE A 39 -30.59 -23.49 1.01
N GLN A 40 -30.39 -22.61 0.03
CA GLN A 40 -31.35 -22.44 -1.06
C GLN A 40 -31.49 -23.70 -1.91
N ASP A 41 -30.39 -24.41 -2.17
CA ASP A 41 -30.39 -25.66 -2.94
C ASP A 41 -31.27 -26.74 -2.26
N VAL A 42 -31.35 -26.74 -0.92
CA VAL A 42 -32.27 -27.63 -0.15
C VAL A 42 -33.74 -27.31 -0.42
N PHE A 43 -34.10 -26.03 -0.54
CA PHE A 43 -35.49 -25.59 -0.69
C PHE A 43 -35.98 -25.57 -2.14
N ASN A 44 -35.09 -25.36 -3.11
CA ASN A 44 -35.46 -25.17 -4.51
C ASN A 44 -35.79 -26.48 -5.25
N ASN A 45 -35.33 -27.63 -4.75
CA ASN A 45 -35.55 -28.92 -5.39
C ASN A 45 -36.86 -29.58 -4.90
N SER A 46 -37.86 -29.72 -5.78
CA SER A 46 -39.02 -30.59 -5.55
C SER A 46 -38.55 -32.06 -5.51
N VAL A 47 -39.31 -32.92 -4.82
CA VAL A 47 -38.99 -34.34 -4.72
C VAL A 47 -40.14 -35.12 -5.32
N ASP A 48 -40.03 -35.37 -6.61
CA ASP A 48 -41.02 -36.09 -7.39
C ASP A 48 -40.49 -37.49 -7.78
N THR A 49 -39.16 -37.71 -7.71
CA THR A 49 -38.53 -39.01 -8.02
C THR A 49 -37.52 -39.49 -6.96
N PHE A 50 -37.20 -40.79 -6.96
CA PHE A 50 -36.21 -41.37 -6.04
C PHE A 50 -34.77 -40.82 -6.23
N PRO A 51 -34.26 -40.58 -7.45
CA PRO A 51 -32.99 -39.87 -7.65
C PRO A 51 -32.97 -38.45 -7.07
N GLU A 52 -34.08 -37.70 -7.17
CA GLU A 52 -34.21 -36.38 -6.57
C GLU A 52 -34.18 -36.43 -5.04
N LEU A 53 -34.72 -37.49 -4.43
CA LEU A 53 -34.60 -37.71 -2.98
C LEU A 53 -33.14 -37.89 -2.56
N ILE A 54 -32.35 -38.65 -3.33
CA ILE A 54 -30.90 -38.82 -3.07
C ILE A 54 -30.18 -37.47 -3.21
N SER A 55 -30.48 -36.71 -4.27
CA SER A 55 -29.93 -35.36 -4.46
C SER A 55 -30.24 -34.46 -3.27
N LYS A 56 -31.49 -34.45 -2.80
CA LYS A 56 -31.91 -33.63 -1.67
C LYS A 56 -31.24 -34.01 -0.35
N VAL A 57 -30.99 -35.31 -0.13
CA VAL A 57 -30.20 -35.76 1.03
C VAL A 57 -28.75 -35.27 0.95
N LEU A 58 -28.16 -35.22 -0.25
CA LEU A 58 -26.83 -34.64 -0.46
C LEU A 58 -26.84 -33.13 -0.24
N ASP A 59 -27.84 -32.42 -0.74
CA ASP A 59 -28.01 -30.96 -0.53
C ASP A 59 -28.13 -30.62 0.96
N ILE A 60 -28.92 -31.39 1.72
CA ILE A 60 -29.06 -31.22 3.19
C ILE A 60 -27.73 -31.47 3.89
N LYS A 61 -27.01 -32.54 3.53
CA LYS A 61 -25.70 -32.82 4.11
C LYS A 61 -24.70 -31.70 3.82
N SER A 62 -24.71 -31.17 2.60
CA SER A 62 -23.90 -30.02 2.18
C SER A 62 -24.25 -28.77 2.99
N ALA A 63 -25.53 -28.44 3.13
CA ALA A 63 -26.00 -27.28 3.89
C ALA A 63 -25.72 -27.37 5.40
N LEU A 64 -25.60 -28.57 5.95
CA LEU A 64 -25.23 -28.80 7.35
C LEU A 64 -23.71 -28.88 7.57
N ASP A 65 -22.91 -28.99 6.50
CA ASP A 65 -21.46 -28.99 6.58
C ASP A 65 -20.93 -27.55 6.53
N GLU A 66 -20.26 -27.14 7.60
CA GLU A 66 -19.63 -25.84 7.73
C GLU A 66 -18.66 -25.56 6.56
N LYS A 67 -17.98 -26.60 6.06
CA LYS A 67 -17.03 -26.49 4.93
C LYS A 67 -17.66 -25.95 3.65
N SER A 68 -18.97 -26.13 3.46
CA SER A 68 -19.68 -25.63 2.27
C SER A 68 -19.69 -24.10 2.21
N TYR A 69 -19.56 -23.46 3.36
CA TYR A 69 -19.57 -22.00 3.50
C TYR A 69 -18.18 -21.40 3.45
N GLN A 70 -17.14 -22.18 3.75
CA GLN A 70 -15.74 -21.75 3.77
C GLN A 70 -15.21 -21.45 2.36
N MET A 71 -14.06 -20.76 2.30
CA MET A 71 -13.28 -20.59 1.09
C MET A 71 -11.82 -20.98 1.30
N ASN A 72 -11.34 -21.94 0.52
CA ASN A 72 -9.93 -22.31 0.52
C ASN A 72 -9.09 -21.41 -0.42
N PHE A 73 -7.76 -21.54 -0.36
CA PHE A 73 -6.83 -20.79 -1.21
C PHE A 73 -7.18 -20.82 -2.71
N ASN A 74 -7.56 -21.98 -3.25
CA ASN A 74 -7.88 -22.09 -4.68
C ASN A 74 -9.14 -21.31 -5.04
N GLU A 75 -10.15 -21.30 -4.18
CA GLU A 75 -11.39 -20.54 -4.38
C GLU A 75 -11.13 -19.03 -4.25
N LEU A 76 -10.34 -18.61 -3.27
CA LEU A 76 -9.96 -17.20 -3.05
C LEU A 76 -9.24 -16.63 -4.27
N PHE A 77 -8.32 -17.38 -4.86
CA PHE A 77 -7.52 -16.94 -6.01
C PHE A 77 -8.03 -17.48 -7.37
N PHE A 78 -9.25 -18.05 -7.43
CA PHE A 78 -9.76 -18.73 -8.63
C PHE A 78 -9.78 -17.84 -9.88
N LYS A 79 -10.13 -16.56 -9.72
CA LYS A 79 -10.17 -15.56 -10.80
C LYS A 79 -9.02 -14.55 -10.74
N SER A 80 -7.90 -14.93 -10.13
CA SER A 80 -6.73 -14.06 -10.06
C SER A 80 -6.23 -13.71 -11.47
N ARG A 81 -5.89 -12.43 -11.66
CA ARG A 81 -5.29 -11.93 -12.91
C ARG A 81 -3.83 -12.38 -13.09
N ASP A 82 -3.18 -12.82 -12.02
CA ASP A 82 -1.78 -13.28 -12.03
C ASP A 82 -1.66 -14.78 -11.69
N ILE A 83 -2.29 -15.61 -12.52
CA ILE A 83 -2.37 -17.07 -12.31
C ILE A 83 -0.98 -17.70 -12.19
N LYS A 84 0.00 -17.24 -12.97
CA LYS A 84 1.37 -17.77 -12.92
C LYS A 84 2.02 -17.52 -11.56
N PHE A 85 1.87 -16.33 -10.99
CA PHE A 85 2.38 -16.00 -9.66
C PHE A 85 1.69 -16.83 -8.57
N ILE A 86 0.36 -16.97 -8.63
CA ILE A 86 -0.40 -17.77 -7.67
C ILE A 86 -0.02 -19.26 -7.75
N ASN A 87 0.17 -19.81 -8.94
CA ASN A 87 0.64 -21.19 -9.09
C ASN A 87 2.04 -21.38 -8.48
N LYS A 88 2.93 -20.40 -8.64
CA LYS A 88 4.24 -20.44 -7.99
C LYS A 88 4.15 -20.33 -6.47
N THR A 89 3.21 -19.53 -5.95
CA THR A 89 2.89 -19.46 -4.53
C THR A 89 2.52 -20.85 -3.99
N LYS A 90 1.63 -21.59 -4.67
CA LYS A 90 1.22 -22.96 -4.29
C LYS A 90 2.37 -23.97 -4.30
N GLN A 91 3.38 -23.78 -5.14
CA GLN A 91 4.56 -24.65 -5.17
C GLN A 91 5.50 -24.41 -3.99
N ILE A 92 5.44 -23.22 -3.39
CA ILE A 92 6.40 -22.78 -2.36
C ILE A 92 5.81 -22.90 -0.96
N TYR A 93 4.52 -22.62 -0.81
CA TYR A 93 3.84 -22.49 0.49
C TYR A 93 2.78 -23.56 0.69
N ASP A 94 2.53 -23.91 1.96
CA ASP A 94 1.40 -24.75 2.34
C ASP A 94 0.09 -23.96 2.20
N THR A 95 -0.52 -24.05 1.01
CA THR A 95 -1.80 -23.42 0.73
C THR A 95 -3.00 -24.22 1.22
N ALA A 96 -2.81 -25.49 1.64
CA ALA A 96 -3.90 -26.34 2.11
C ALA A 96 -4.39 -25.90 3.51
N ALA A 97 -3.50 -25.29 4.30
CA ALA A 97 -3.83 -24.70 5.59
C ALA A 97 -4.61 -23.38 5.50
N ILE A 98 -4.73 -22.78 4.31
CA ILE A 98 -5.41 -21.49 4.12
C ILE A 98 -6.89 -21.72 3.85
N VAL A 99 -7.69 -21.45 4.86
CA VAL A 99 -9.16 -21.51 4.82
C VAL A 99 -9.69 -20.28 5.54
N VAL A 100 -10.55 -19.52 4.85
CA VAL A 100 -11.33 -18.43 5.46
C VAL A 100 -12.68 -19.00 5.85
N ASP A 101 -13.05 -18.84 7.11
CA ASP A 101 -14.24 -19.43 7.68
C ASP A 101 -15.52 -18.66 7.33
N PHE A 102 -16.67 -19.17 7.74
CA PHE A 102 -17.95 -18.54 7.45
C PHE A 102 -18.10 -17.16 8.13
N GLU A 103 -17.62 -17.02 9.36
CA GLU A 103 -17.77 -15.80 10.16
C GLU A 103 -16.98 -14.65 9.52
N ASP A 104 -15.72 -14.92 9.18
CA ASP A 104 -14.84 -14.00 8.44
C ASP A 104 -15.43 -13.64 7.08
N LEU A 105 -15.98 -14.61 6.32
CA LEU A 105 -16.58 -14.34 5.01
C LEU A 105 -17.81 -13.43 5.11
N VAL A 106 -18.68 -13.63 6.11
CA VAL A 106 -19.83 -12.75 6.35
C VAL A 106 -19.35 -11.35 6.70
N GLU A 107 -18.35 -11.23 7.56
CA GLU A 107 -17.78 -9.95 7.95
C GLU A 107 -17.16 -9.21 6.76
N PHE A 108 -16.34 -9.89 5.95
CA PHE A 108 -15.79 -9.33 4.71
C PHE A 108 -16.90 -8.87 3.77
N GLN A 109 -17.90 -9.72 3.49
CA GLN A 109 -18.99 -9.35 2.59
C GLN A 109 -19.76 -8.13 3.07
N TYR A 110 -19.99 -8.02 4.38
CA TYR A 110 -20.65 -6.87 4.98
C TYR A 110 -19.79 -5.60 4.86
N LYS A 111 -18.55 -5.65 5.35
CA LYS A 111 -17.61 -4.51 5.32
C LYS A 111 -17.37 -4.03 3.89
N LEU A 112 -17.10 -4.93 2.94
CA LEU A 112 -16.85 -4.58 1.55
C LEU A 112 -18.05 -3.92 0.87
N LYS A 113 -19.28 -4.41 1.12
CA LYS A 113 -20.51 -3.83 0.53
C LYS A 113 -20.78 -2.41 1.04
N GLN A 114 -20.47 -2.13 2.30
CA GLN A 114 -20.70 -0.82 2.92
C GLN A 114 -19.57 0.17 2.66
N ASN A 115 -18.35 -0.31 2.38
CA ASN A 115 -17.16 0.53 2.24
C ASN A 115 -17.13 1.28 0.89
N CYS A 116 -17.32 2.60 0.90
CA CYS A 116 -17.37 3.39 -0.34
C CYS A 116 -16.04 3.42 -1.10
N TRP A 117 -14.90 3.39 -0.40
CA TRP A 117 -13.58 3.36 -1.03
C TRP A 117 -13.37 2.06 -1.79
N PHE A 118 -13.65 0.92 -1.18
CA PHE A 118 -13.59 -0.38 -1.86
C PHE A 118 -14.48 -0.40 -3.10
N GLN A 119 -15.73 0.09 -3.01
CA GLN A 119 -16.63 0.13 -4.17
C GLN A 119 -16.08 1.02 -5.29
N TYR A 120 -15.54 2.18 -4.95
CA TYR A 120 -14.87 3.07 -5.90
C TYR A 120 -13.68 2.37 -6.59
N PHE A 121 -12.79 1.75 -5.82
CA PHE A 121 -11.62 1.04 -6.34
C PHE A 121 -11.99 -0.19 -7.17
N ASN A 122 -13.04 -0.92 -6.75
CA ASN A 122 -13.55 -2.08 -7.47
C ASN A 122 -14.09 -1.71 -8.87
N ASN A 123 -14.73 -0.54 -9.00
CA ASN A 123 -15.19 0.00 -10.28
C ASN A 123 -14.03 0.51 -11.17
N HIS A 124 -12.89 0.81 -10.56
CA HIS A 124 -11.70 1.34 -11.25
C HIS A 124 -10.55 0.33 -11.37
N VAL A 125 -10.80 -0.96 -11.09
CA VAL A 125 -9.74 -1.98 -10.98
C VAL A 125 -8.84 -2.05 -12.22
N GLU A 126 -9.37 -1.78 -13.41
CA GLU A 126 -8.60 -1.90 -14.66
C GLU A 126 -7.57 -0.78 -14.80
N LYS A 127 -7.78 0.32 -14.07
CA LYS A 127 -6.91 1.50 -14.06
C LYS A 127 -5.91 1.48 -12.91
N ILE A 128 -6.09 0.64 -11.89
CA ILE A 128 -5.25 0.58 -10.69
C ILE A 128 -4.47 -0.73 -10.72
N LYS A 129 -3.15 -0.65 -10.89
CA LYS A 129 -2.29 -1.84 -10.97
C LYS A 129 -1.40 -1.99 -9.74
N THR A 130 -1.15 -0.89 -9.05
CA THR A 130 -0.21 -0.81 -7.92
C THR A 130 -0.82 -0.08 -6.74
N TRP A 131 -0.21 -0.22 -5.57
CA TRP A 131 -0.57 0.56 -4.39
C TRP A 131 -0.30 2.07 -4.58
N ILE A 132 0.62 2.46 -5.49
CA ILE A 132 0.85 3.86 -5.84
C ILE A 132 -0.33 4.40 -6.67
N ASP A 133 -0.84 3.61 -7.62
CA ASP A 133 -2.05 4.00 -8.38
C ASP A 133 -3.26 4.18 -7.47
N PHE A 134 -3.34 3.40 -6.39
CA PHE A 134 -4.36 3.54 -5.35
C PHE A 134 -4.24 4.89 -4.63
N GLU A 135 -3.02 5.32 -4.27
CA GLU A 135 -2.79 6.63 -3.63
C GLU A 135 -3.20 7.78 -4.57
N ILE A 136 -2.80 7.71 -5.84
CA ILE A 136 -3.19 8.70 -6.87
C ILE A 136 -4.72 8.78 -7.00
N LYS A 137 -5.43 7.66 -6.86
CA LYS A 137 -6.89 7.64 -6.90
C LYS A 137 -7.55 8.28 -5.69
N ILE A 138 -6.94 8.17 -4.51
CA ILE A 138 -7.37 8.94 -3.33
C ILE A 138 -7.17 10.44 -3.60
N GLU A 139 -6.02 10.85 -4.15
CA GLU A 139 -5.76 12.25 -4.51
C GLU A 139 -6.80 12.79 -5.51
N GLU A 140 -7.20 11.99 -6.51
CA GLU A 140 -8.24 12.37 -7.48
C GLU A 140 -9.61 12.61 -6.81
N VAL A 141 -10.00 11.75 -5.86
CA VAL A 141 -11.25 11.91 -5.11
C VAL A 141 -11.19 13.16 -4.24
N LEU A 142 -10.08 13.38 -3.52
CA LEU A 142 -9.90 14.54 -2.67
C LEU A 142 -9.86 15.84 -3.48
N GLY A 143 -9.17 15.86 -4.62
CA GLY A 143 -9.18 17.01 -5.53
C GLY A 143 -10.58 17.32 -6.09
N SER A 144 -11.38 16.29 -6.37
CA SER A 144 -12.80 16.47 -6.75
C SER A 144 -13.62 17.04 -5.59
N PHE A 145 -13.35 16.58 -4.36
CA PHE A 145 -14.00 17.09 -3.16
C PHE A 145 -13.62 18.56 -2.88
N GLY A 146 -12.35 18.94 -3.04
CA GLY A 146 -11.91 20.35 -2.92
C GLY A 146 -12.61 21.26 -3.92
N LYS A 147 -12.78 20.81 -5.18
CA LYS A 147 -13.55 21.53 -6.21
C LYS A 147 -15.01 21.70 -5.82
N LEU A 148 -15.63 20.66 -5.26
CA LEU A 148 -17.01 20.74 -4.77
C LEU A 148 -17.17 21.85 -3.73
N ILE A 149 -16.27 21.90 -2.74
CA ILE A 149 -16.31 22.90 -1.67
C ILE A 149 -16.18 24.30 -2.26
N ASN A 150 -15.18 24.53 -3.11
CA ASN A 150 -15.00 25.84 -3.76
C ASN A 150 -16.22 26.27 -4.57
N SER A 151 -16.84 25.33 -5.28
CA SER A 151 -18.06 25.60 -6.05
C SER A 151 -19.26 25.92 -5.16
N ILE A 152 -19.39 25.30 -3.99
CA ILE A 152 -20.44 25.61 -3.03
C ILE A 152 -20.21 27.01 -2.43
N ASP A 153 -18.99 27.30 -2.00
CA ASP A 153 -18.62 28.59 -1.38
C ASP A 153 -18.75 29.77 -2.36
N SER A 154 -18.36 29.58 -3.62
CA SER A 154 -18.36 30.66 -4.63
C SER A 154 -19.75 31.06 -5.11
N ASN A 155 -20.72 30.14 -5.06
CA ASN A 155 -22.04 30.36 -5.63
C ASN A 155 -23.04 31.00 -4.64
N ASN A 156 -22.62 31.36 -3.41
CA ASN A 156 -23.51 31.91 -2.36
C ASN A 156 -24.86 31.17 -2.32
N LEU A 157 -24.80 29.84 -2.36
CA LEU A 157 -25.97 28.99 -2.60
C LEU A 157 -27.02 29.24 -1.52
N ASP A 158 -28.18 29.80 -1.92
CA ASP A 158 -29.32 29.92 -1.04
C ASP A 158 -29.98 28.55 -0.91
N PHE A 159 -29.54 27.78 0.09
CA PHE A 159 -30.01 26.43 0.39
C PHE A 159 -31.49 26.36 0.76
N ASN A 160 -32.19 27.50 0.88
CA ASN A 160 -33.64 27.54 1.04
C ASN A 160 -34.40 27.09 -0.22
N ASN A 161 -33.79 27.18 -1.41
CA ASN A 161 -34.34 26.62 -2.64
C ASN A 161 -33.81 25.20 -2.86
N LEU A 162 -34.68 24.20 -2.70
CA LEU A 162 -34.42 22.78 -2.93
C LEU A 162 -34.08 22.40 -4.40
N ASP A 163 -33.92 23.36 -5.31
CA ASP A 163 -33.77 23.15 -6.76
C ASP A 163 -32.31 23.24 -7.27
N LEU A 164 -31.32 23.21 -6.38
CA LEU A 164 -29.91 23.27 -6.78
C LEU A 164 -29.43 21.96 -7.40
N ASN A 165 -29.53 21.88 -8.73
CA ASN A 165 -28.98 20.80 -9.51
C ASN A 165 -27.46 20.94 -9.63
N LEU A 166 -26.71 20.01 -9.05
CA LEU A 166 -25.25 20.04 -9.03
C LEU A 166 -24.61 19.98 -10.43
N TYR A 167 -25.34 19.48 -11.44
CA TYR A 167 -24.90 19.51 -12.84
C TYR A 167 -24.70 20.94 -13.38
N ASP A 168 -25.30 21.95 -12.76
CA ASP A 168 -25.27 23.32 -13.28
C ASP A 168 -23.93 24.04 -12.99
N PHE A 169 -23.15 23.55 -12.01
CA PHE A 169 -21.95 24.25 -11.55
C PHE A 169 -20.74 23.37 -11.24
N LEU A 170 -20.86 22.04 -11.28
CA LEU A 170 -19.73 21.12 -11.14
C LEU A 170 -19.31 20.53 -12.48
N ASP A 171 -17.99 20.34 -12.64
CA ASP A 171 -17.46 19.65 -13.81
C ASP A 171 -17.94 18.19 -13.86
N LYS A 172 -18.24 17.69 -15.06
CA LYS A 172 -18.74 16.34 -15.27
C LYS A 172 -17.80 15.26 -14.74
N ASN A 173 -16.48 15.48 -14.76
CA ASN A 173 -15.54 14.50 -14.22
C ASN A 173 -15.58 14.49 -12.68
N CYS A 174 -15.70 15.65 -12.06
CA CYS A 174 -15.88 15.77 -10.60
C CYS A 174 -17.12 14.99 -10.14
N ILE A 175 -18.25 15.19 -10.84
CA ILE A 175 -19.50 14.48 -10.56
C ILE A 175 -19.32 12.96 -10.69
N LYS A 176 -18.73 12.48 -11.79
CA LYS A 176 -18.49 11.03 -11.99
C LYS A 176 -17.65 10.39 -10.87
N VAL A 177 -16.68 11.11 -10.33
CA VAL A 177 -15.86 10.64 -9.22
C VAL A 177 -16.68 10.60 -7.93
N LEU A 178 -17.36 11.70 -7.61
CA LEU A 178 -18.09 11.86 -6.35
C LEU A 178 -19.42 11.08 -6.28
N GLU A 179 -20.04 10.74 -7.41
CA GLU A 179 -21.25 9.90 -7.48
C GLU A 179 -21.03 8.47 -6.93
N HIS A 180 -19.78 8.02 -6.83
CA HIS A 180 -19.44 6.74 -6.18
C HIS A 180 -19.51 6.80 -4.65
N PHE A 181 -19.60 8.00 -4.09
CA PHE A 181 -19.67 8.25 -2.66
C PHE A 181 -21.08 8.71 -2.30
N PRO A 182 -21.55 8.45 -1.06
CA PRO A 182 -22.93 8.76 -0.67
C PRO A 182 -23.20 10.26 -0.49
N ILE A 183 -22.41 11.14 -1.08
CA ILE A 183 -22.51 12.59 -0.95
C ILE A 183 -23.73 13.17 -1.67
N PHE A 184 -24.22 12.48 -2.70
CA PHE A 184 -25.35 12.94 -3.48
C PHE A 184 -26.57 12.03 -3.33
N LYS A 185 -27.75 12.63 -3.53
CA LYS A 185 -29.04 11.96 -3.69
C LYS A 185 -29.56 12.25 -5.08
N GLU A 186 -29.72 11.20 -5.87
CA GLU A 186 -30.30 11.31 -7.21
C GLU A 186 -31.84 11.27 -7.12
N VAL A 187 -32.51 12.21 -7.79
CA VAL A 187 -33.97 12.28 -7.89
C VAL A 187 -34.35 12.36 -9.37
N GLY A 188 -35.36 11.59 -9.79
CA GLY A 188 -35.78 11.50 -11.19
C GLY A 188 -35.54 10.11 -11.79
N GLY A 189 -35.71 9.97 -13.11
CA GLY A 189 -35.66 8.68 -13.80
C GLY A 189 -37.00 8.25 -14.39
N VAL A 190 -37.08 6.97 -14.80
CA VAL A 190 -38.27 6.41 -15.45
C VAL A 190 -39.18 5.77 -14.40
N TYR A 191 -40.37 6.31 -14.22
CA TYR A 191 -41.38 5.74 -13.32
C TYR A 191 -42.64 5.38 -14.09
N LYS A 192 -43.33 4.34 -13.61
CA LYS A 192 -44.60 3.87 -14.19
C LYS A 192 -45.77 4.44 -13.42
N VAL A 193 -46.65 5.16 -14.12
CA VAL A 193 -47.98 5.52 -13.61
C VAL A 193 -49.00 4.96 -14.59
N ASN A 194 -49.93 4.14 -14.09
CA ASN A 194 -50.99 3.51 -14.90
C ASN A 194 -50.47 2.81 -16.17
N GLY A 195 -49.35 2.09 -16.07
CA GLY A 195 -48.77 1.34 -17.18
C GLY A 195 -48.03 2.17 -18.24
N LYS A 196 -48.00 3.51 -18.12
CA LYS A 196 -47.21 4.39 -18.97
C LYS A 196 -45.92 4.79 -18.27
N ASN A 197 -44.82 4.76 -19.02
CA ASN A 197 -43.51 5.21 -18.56
C ASN A 197 -43.43 6.73 -18.69
N PHE A 198 -43.14 7.42 -17.58
CA PHE A 198 -42.83 8.84 -17.55
C PHE A 198 -41.35 8.99 -17.24
N ALA A 199 -40.67 9.88 -17.97
CA ALA A 199 -39.27 10.20 -17.74
C ALA A 199 -39.18 11.58 -17.08
N MET A 200 -38.57 11.65 -15.89
CA MET A 200 -38.14 12.92 -15.31
C MET A 200 -36.63 13.10 -15.47
N PRO A 201 -36.17 14.34 -15.73
CA PRO A 201 -34.75 14.65 -15.75
C PRO A 201 -34.09 14.17 -14.45
N LYS A 202 -32.94 13.52 -14.56
CA LYS A 202 -32.13 13.16 -13.39
C LYS A 202 -31.55 14.44 -12.81
N GLN A 203 -31.91 14.74 -11.57
CA GLN A 203 -31.39 15.85 -10.79
C GLN A 203 -30.54 15.30 -9.65
N LEU A 204 -29.40 15.96 -9.42
CA LEU A 204 -28.43 15.53 -8.42
C LEU A 204 -28.40 16.55 -7.29
N TYR A 205 -28.79 16.12 -6.09
CA TYR A 205 -28.85 16.95 -4.90
C TYR A 205 -27.83 16.49 -3.86
N LEU A 206 -27.48 17.37 -2.92
CA LEU A 206 -26.67 16.97 -1.77
C LEU A 206 -27.47 16.02 -0.87
N ASN A 207 -26.79 15.00 -0.35
CA ASN A 207 -27.35 14.11 0.65
C ASN A 207 -27.47 14.87 1.98
N SER A 208 -28.70 14.94 2.52
CA SER A 208 -29.00 15.66 3.74
C SER A 208 -28.17 15.19 4.94
N LYS A 209 -27.73 13.92 4.95
CA LYS A 209 -26.83 13.36 5.98
C LYS A 209 -25.54 14.16 6.17
N PHE A 210 -25.06 14.81 5.11
CA PHE A 210 -23.82 15.61 5.14
C PHE A 210 -24.10 17.12 5.17
N CYS A 211 -25.31 17.50 5.57
CA CYS A 211 -25.69 18.89 5.82
C CYS A 211 -25.80 19.15 7.33
N HIS A 212 -25.65 20.41 7.73
CA HIS A 212 -25.70 20.78 9.15
C HIS A 212 -27.06 20.41 9.78
N GLY A 213 -27.04 19.56 10.82
CA GLY A 213 -28.28 19.07 11.47
C GLY A 213 -29.14 18.19 10.57
N GLU A 214 -28.54 17.52 9.58
CA GLU A 214 -29.20 16.63 8.62
C GLU A 214 -30.28 17.30 7.75
N ALA A 215 -30.22 18.63 7.60
CA ALA A 215 -31.16 19.40 6.81
C ALA A 215 -30.44 20.18 5.70
N VAL A 216 -30.87 19.98 4.44
CA VAL A 216 -30.26 20.61 3.26
C VAL A 216 -30.26 22.14 3.37
N THR A 217 -31.31 22.71 3.97
CA THR A 217 -31.47 24.16 4.19
C THR A 217 -30.37 24.78 5.03
N ASN A 218 -29.69 23.99 5.86
CA ASN A 218 -28.63 24.49 6.74
C ASN A 218 -27.25 24.45 6.08
N GLY A 219 -27.17 24.05 4.81
CA GLY A 219 -25.94 24.02 4.03
C GLY A 219 -25.09 22.75 4.24
N PHE A 220 -24.16 22.55 3.32
CA PHE A 220 -23.25 21.41 3.30
C PHE A 220 -22.19 21.49 4.41
N SER A 221 -22.02 20.41 5.16
CA SER A 221 -20.97 20.26 6.16
C SER A 221 -19.80 19.47 5.59
N SER A 222 -18.78 20.18 5.10
CA SER A 222 -17.55 19.56 4.57
C SER A 222 -16.85 18.69 5.60
N SER A 223 -16.85 19.08 6.88
CA SER A 223 -16.28 18.29 7.98
C SER A 223 -16.98 16.94 8.17
N SER A 224 -18.33 16.91 8.14
CA SER A 224 -19.08 15.66 8.33
C SER A 224 -18.80 14.63 7.23
N PHE A 225 -18.67 15.09 5.98
CA PHE A 225 -18.34 14.21 4.86
C PHE A 225 -16.87 13.79 4.90
N LEU A 226 -15.96 14.70 5.26
CA LEU A 226 -14.54 14.39 5.43
C LEU A 226 -14.32 13.32 6.52
N GLU A 227 -14.94 13.47 7.69
CA GLU A 227 -14.89 12.49 8.78
C GLU A 227 -15.44 11.13 8.32
N TYR A 228 -16.53 11.13 7.55
CA TYR A 228 -17.07 9.91 6.95
C TYR A 228 -16.06 9.24 6.03
N LEU A 229 -15.41 9.98 5.13
CA LEU A 229 -14.42 9.42 4.20
C LEU A 229 -13.20 8.87 4.93
N ILE A 230 -12.72 9.54 5.99
CA ILE A 230 -11.59 9.08 6.81
C ILE A 230 -11.95 7.75 7.48
N ARG A 231 -13.11 7.67 8.15
CA ARG A 231 -13.56 6.43 8.78
C ARG A 231 -13.68 5.29 7.76
N GLN A 232 -14.18 5.58 6.57
CA GLN A 232 -14.28 4.57 5.51
C GLN A 232 -12.91 4.14 4.99
N LEU A 233 -11.89 4.99 5.02
CA LEU A 233 -10.53 4.60 4.67
C LEU A 233 -9.94 3.70 5.77
N ASP A 234 -10.18 4.02 7.04
CA ASP A 234 -9.80 3.15 8.16
C ASP A 234 -10.48 1.77 8.07
N ASP A 235 -11.79 1.74 7.78
CA ASP A 235 -12.52 0.48 7.53
C ASP A 235 -11.90 -0.32 6.37
N PHE A 236 -11.40 0.35 5.32
CA PHE A 236 -10.70 -0.30 4.21
C PHE A 236 -9.35 -0.88 4.66
N ILE A 237 -8.61 -0.14 5.47
CA ILE A 237 -7.33 -0.59 6.05
C ILE A 237 -7.56 -1.82 6.93
N GLU A 238 -8.65 -1.89 7.70
CA GLU A 238 -9.00 -3.08 8.47
C GLU A 238 -9.28 -4.29 7.58
N ILE A 239 -10.04 -4.13 6.50
CA ILE A 239 -10.25 -5.20 5.51
C ILE A 239 -8.91 -5.68 4.93
N PHE A 240 -8.01 -4.75 4.64
CA PHE A 240 -6.67 -5.08 4.14
C PHE A 240 -5.82 -5.79 5.21
N ASN A 241 -5.89 -5.36 6.48
CA ASN A 241 -5.25 -6.03 7.60
C ASN A 241 -5.72 -7.49 7.72
N SER A 242 -7.04 -7.73 7.69
CA SER A 242 -7.60 -9.09 7.75
C SER A 242 -7.14 -9.95 6.57
N TYR A 243 -6.99 -9.39 5.36
CA TYR A 243 -6.40 -10.11 4.23
C TYR A 243 -4.95 -10.53 4.53
N LEU A 244 -4.15 -9.64 5.11
CA LEU A 244 -2.78 -9.95 5.48
C LEU A 244 -2.73 -11.02 6.57
N GLU A 245 -3.55 -10.94 7.62
CA GLU A 245 -3.53 -11.89 8.75
C GLU A 245 -4.07 -13.28 8.41
N LEU A 246 -5.21 -13.34 7.73
CA LEU A 246 -5.93 -14.60 7.48
C LEU A 246 -5.32 -15.39 6.31
N ILE A 247 -4.69 -14.70 5.37
CA ILE A 247 -4.19 -15.31 4.13
C ILE A 247 -2.66 -15.21 4.06
N ILE A 248 -2.10 -14.01 4.06
CA ILE A 248 -0.66 -13.82 3.82
C ILE A 248 0.19 -14.32 4.98
N ASP A 249 -0.23 -14.07 6.22
CA ASP A 249 0.54 -14.43 7.41
C ASP A 249 0.51 -15.95 7.68
N LYS A 250 -0.51 -16.64 7.16
CA LYS A 250 -0.64 -18.09 7.28
C LYS A 250 0.16 -18.88 6.25
N LEU A 251 0.68 -18.23 5.20
CA LEU A 251 1.51 -18.88 4.18
C LEU A 251 2.89 -19.28 4.75
N LYS A 252 2.99 -20.53 5.18
CA LYS A 252 4.24 -21.14 5.66
C LYS A 252 4.95 -21.87 4.52
N PRO A 253 6.27 -21.67 4.33
CA PRO A 253 7.02 -22.41 3.31
C PRO A 253 6.94 -23.91 3.53
N LEU A 254 6.79 -24.69 2.44
CA LEU A 254 6.79 -26.15 2.49
C LEU A 254 8.17 -26.72 2.89
N LYS A 255 9.24 -26.01 2.53
CA LYS A 255 10.63 -26.34 2.87
C LYS A 255 11.34 -25.09 3.36
N LYS A 256 12.47 -25.29 4.04
CA LYS A 256 13.33 -24.19 4.49
C LYS A 256 13.76 -23.36 3.28
N LEU A 257 13.58 -22.05 3.38
CA LEU A 257 14.05 -21.12 2.36
C LEU A 257 15.52 -20.83 2.62
N GLU A 258 16.36 -21.02 1.61
CA GLU A 258 17.76 -20.63 1.68
C GLU A 258 18.03 -19.54 0.63
N LEU A 259 18.51 -18.39 1.11
CA LEU A 259 18.98 -17.32 0.24
C LEU A 259 20.33 -17.73 -0.35
N PHE A 260 20.31 -18.33 -1.54
CA PHE A 260 21.51 -18.65 -2.29
C PHE A 260 21.83 -17.57 -3.32
N MET A 261 23.03 -17.01 -3.22
CA MET A 261 23.40 -15.79 -3.92
C MET A 261 24.60 -16.09 -4.80
N GLU A 262 24.34 -16.78 -5.90
CA GLU A 262 25.24 -16.75 -7.04
C GLU A 262 24.55 -15.94 -8.12
N SER A 263 25.22 -14.88 -8.56
CA SER A 263 24.76 -14.11 -9.71
C SER A 263 24.61 -15.06 -10.90
N LYS A 264 23.42 -15.07 -11.52
CA LYS A 264 23.20 -15.67 -12.86
C LYS A 264 23.90 -14.86 -13.97
N SER A 265 25.14 -14.48 -13.74
CA SER A 265 26.09 -13.96 -14.72
C SER A 265 27.41 -14.70 -14.51
N LEU A 266 27.48 -15.89 -15.08
CA LEU A 266 28.62 -16.82 -15.04
C LEU A 266 29.93 -16.29 -15.65
N LEU A 267 30.13 -14.97 -15.81
CA LEU A 267 31.32 -14.41 -16.46
C LEU A 267 31.88 -13.11 -15.87
N GLU A 268 31.29 -12.51 -14.83
CA GLU A 268 31.87 -11.30 -14.22
C GLU A 268 31.90 -11.42 -12.69
N LEU A 269 33.09 -11.79 -12.19
CA LEU A 269 33.64 -11.56 -10.84
C LEU A 269 32.75 -11.96 -9.65
N GLY A 270 33.14 -13.06 -9.01
CA GLY A 270 32.54 -13.60 -7.80
C GLY A 270 32.73 -12.72 -6.57
N GLU A 271 31.82 -11.76 -6.38
CA GLU A 271 31.58 -11.14 -5.08
C GLU A 271 30.10 -11.30 -4.71
N ASN A 272 29.86 -12.00 -3.60
CA ASN A 272 28.55 -12.05 -2.97
C ASN A 272 28.16 -10.62 -2.55
N CYS A 273 27.27 -9.99 -3.30
CA CYS A 273 26.91 -8.59 -3.10
C CYS A 273 25.92 -8.36 -1.95
N TRP A 274 25.41 -9.45 -1.36
CA TRP A 274 24.52 -9.39 -0.22
C TRP A 274 25.28 -9.29 1.09
N MET A 275 24.72 -8.53 2.01
CA MET A 275 25.26 -8.31 3.32
C MET A 275 24.16 -8.59 4.31
N GLU A 276 24.40 -9.48 5.27
CA GLU A 276 23.42 -9.74 6.31
C GLU A 276 23.11 -8.43 7.06
N PRO A 277 21.82 -8.05 7.15
CA PRO A 277 21.43 -6.79 7.76
C PRO A 277 21.56 -6.86 9.29
N ASN A 278 22.05 -5.76 9.88
CA ASN A 278 21.99 -5.55 11.32
C ASN A 278 20.66 -4.91 11.75
N VAL A 279 20.02 -4.16 10.84
CA VAL A 279 18.70 -3.53 11.03
C VAL A 279 17.96 -3.53 9.70
N ILE A 280 16.63 -3.60 9.78
CA ILE A 280 15.75 -3.53 8.62
C ILE A 280 14.80 -2.35 8.78
N TYR A 281 14.66 -1.55 7.73
CA TYR A 281 13.59 -0.58 7.59
C TYR A 281 12.59 -1.12 6.56
N SER A 282 11.39 -1.47 7.03
CA SER A 282 10.36 -2.06 6.20
C SER A 282 9.32 -1.03 5.80
N PHE A 283 9.12 -0.90 4.49
CA PHE A 283 7.95 -0.25 3.90
C PHE A 283 6.83 -1.26 3.62
N ASN A 284 7.06 -2.55 3.88
CA ASN A 284 6.04 -3.58 3.84
C ASN A 284 5.25 -3.62 5.14
N TYR A 285 3.98 -3.95 5.02
CA TYR A 285 3.10 -4.19 6.16
C TYR A 285 3.33 -5.58 6.79
N THR A 286 3.99 -6.49 6.08
CA THR A 286 4.27 -7.89 6.48
C THR A 286 5.65 -8.03 7.13
N ASN A 287 5.81 -9.05 7.97
CA ASN A 287 7.07 -9.40 8.62
C ASN A 287 7.89 -10.46 7.84
N THR A 288 7.78 -10.47 6.51
CA THR A 288 8.32 -11.52 5.63
C THR A 288 9.76 -11.88 5.94
N TYR A 289 10.65 -10.90 6.15
CA TYR A 289 12.05 -11.20 6.44
C TYR A 289 12.22 -11.97 7.75
N GLN A 290 11.57 -11.51 8.82
CA GLN A 290 11.67 -12.12 10.15
C GLN A 290 11.06 -13.52 10.18
N ARG A 291 10.02 -13.74 9.37
CA ARG A 291 9.29 -15.00 9.29
C ARG A 291 10.02 -16.06 8.43
N LEU A 292 10.64 -15.63 7.34
CA LEU A 292 11.20 -16.53 6.34
C LEU A 292 12.72 -16.70 6.43
N HIS A 293 13.41 -15.75 7.07
CA HIS A 293 14.88 -15.73 7.19
C HIS A 293 15.30 -15.65 8.65
N ASN A 294 15.93 -14.54 9.04
CA ASN A 294 16.51 -14.35 10.36
C ASN A 294 15.72 -13.33 11.18
N LEU A 295 15.71 -13.54 12.50
CA LEU A 295 15.17 -12.55 13.42
C LEU A 295 16.14 -11.36 13.54
N VAL A 296 15.84 -10.30 12.80
CA VAL A 296 16.57 -9.02 12.82
C VAL A 296 15.64 -7.94 13.35
N ARG A 297 16.19 -6.91 14.01
CA ARG A 297 15.44 -5.72 14.40
C ARG A 297 14.88 -5.05 13.15
N THR A 298 13.56 -4.92 13.10
CA THR A 298 12.84 -4.31 11.97
C THR A 298 12.02 -3.14 12.46
N GLU A 299 12.15 -2.00 11.78
CA GLU A 299 11.35 -0.79 11.99
C GLU A 299 10.39 -0.63 10.80
N TYR A 300 9.09 -0.61 11.09
CA TYR A 300 8.02 -0.56 10.08
C TYR A 300 7.60 0.89 9.83
N LEU A 301 8.11 1.48 8.74
CA LEU A 301 7.93 2.89 8.42
C LEU A 301 6.51 3.22 7.94
N HIS A 302 5.78 2.23 7.43
CA HIS A 302 4.37 2.33 7.06
C HIS A 302 3.45 1.55 8.01
N GLY A 303 3.95 1.23 9.20
CA GLY A 303 3.26 0.35 10.13
C GLY A 303 3.22 -1.10 9.66
N SER A 304 2.64 -1.95 10.50
CA SER A 304 2.53 -3.40 10.29
C SER A 304 1.09 -3.87 10.47
N HIS A 305 0.76 -4.96 9.79
CA HIS A 305 -0.46 -5.73 10.03
C HIS A 305 -0.42 -6.44 11.40
N GLY A 306 -1.57 -6.83 11.93
CA GLY A 306 -1.72 -7.52 13.21
C GLY A 306 -2.94 -7.08 14.02
N GLU A 307 -3.12 -7.65 15.21
CA GLU A 307 -4.18 -7.26 16.16
C GLU A 307 -4.14 -5.77 16.54
N ASN A 308 -2.92 -5.23 16.72
CA ASN A 308 -2.70 -3.79 16.97
C ASN A 308 -2.12 -3.12 15.70
N GLN A 309 -2.80 -3.27 14.57
CA GLN A 309 -2.33 -2.73 13.30
C GLN A 309 -2.17 -1.21 13.38
N ASN A 310 -1.13 -0.71 12.70
CA ASN A 310 -0.87 0.72 12.55
C ASN A 310 -0.53 1.09 11.09
N ILE A 311 -1.14 0.39 10.14
CA ILE A 311 -0.92 0.53 8.71
C ILE A 311 -1.17 1.97 8.25
N VAL A 312 -0.20 2.53 7.54
CA VAL A 312 -0.26 3.85 6.90
C VAL A 312 -0.52 3.64 5.41
N LEU A 313 -1.70 4.04 4.96
CA LEU A 313 -2.17 3.87 3.59
C LEU A 313 -2.89 5.15 3.15
N GLY A 314 -2.08 6.18 2.89
CA GLY A 314 -2.55 7.53 2.56
C GLY A 314 -1.74 8.13 1.42
N ILE A 315 -2.05 9.37 1.09
CA ILE A 315 -1.39 10.14 0.03
C ILE A 315 -0.14 10.85 0.55
N SER A 316 0.73 11.28 -0.36
CA SER A 316 2.00 11.91 -0.01
C SER A 316 1.79 13.22 0.76
N ASP A 317 1.02 14.14 0.17
CA ASP A 317 0.73 15.46 0.73
C ASP A 317 -0.56 16.04 0.12
N LEU A 318 -1.07 17.14 0.68
CA LEU A 318 -2.18 17.89 0.12
C LEU A 318 -1.65 19.06 -0.71
N ASP A 319 -1.91 19.05 -2.01
CA ASP A 319 -1.58 20.21 -2.86
C ASP A 319 -2.66 21.30 -2.80
N ASP A 320 -3.92 20.92 -2.60
CA ASP A 320 -5.07 21.83 -2.67
C ASP A 320 -5.26 22.66 -1.37
N ASP A 321 -5.29 23.99 -1.51
CA ASP A 321 -5.45 24.92 -0.37
C ASP A 321 -6.82 24.82 0.31
N THR A 322 -7.86 24.43 -0.42
CA THR A 322 -9.21 24.18 0.12
C THR A 322 -9.19 22.99 1.06
N LEU A 323 -8.53 21.91 0.64
CA LEU A 323 -8.36 20.70 1.46
C LEU A 323 -7.53 20.99 2.73
N LYS A 324 -6.51 21.85 2.63
CA LYS A 324 -5.75 22.32 3.80
C LYS A 324 -6.64 23.12 4.76
N LYS A 325 -7.49 24.02 4.26
CA LYS A 325 -8.42 24.83 5.08
C LYS A 325 -9.39 23.98 5.88
N ILE A 326 -9.92 22.91 5.29
CA ILE A 326 -10.81 21.96 5.99
C ILE A 326 -10.05 20.91 6.81
N LYS A 327 -8.71 20.98 6.85
CA LYS A 327 -7.84 20.05 7.59
C LYS A 327 -8.00 18.59 7.17
N ALA A 328 -8.04 18.33 5.86
CA ALA A 328 -8.07 16.96 5.29
C ALA A 328 -6.78 16.14 5.51
N PHE A 329 -5.94 16.52 6.47
CA PHE A 329 -4.65 15.90 6.75
C PHE A 329 -4.77 14.43 7.15
N GLY A 330 -5.93 13.95 7.61
CA GLY A 330 -6.16 12.53 7.90
C GLY A 330 -5.86 11.56 6.75
N PHE A 331 -5.86 12.05 5.50
CA PHE A 331 -5.49 11.27 4.32
C PHE A 331 -3.98 11.23 4.04
N THR A 332 -3.18 12.11 4.64
CA THR A 332 -1.74 12.16 4.35
C THR A 332 -0.98 11.12 5.17
N LYS A 333 0.06 10.54 4.56
CA LYS A 333 0.93 9.58 5.24
C LYS A 333 1.57 10.18 6.48
N TYR A 334 2.05 11.42 6.44
CA TYR A 334 2.70 12.03 7.61
C TYR A 334 1.75 12.17 8.80
N HIS A 335 0.49 12.54 8.57
CA HIS A 335 -0.48 12.64 9.65
C HIS A 335 -0.80 11.26 10.22
N GLN A 336 -1.06 10.28 9.36
CA GLN A 336 -1.32 8.90 9.79
C GLN A 336 -0.13 8.34 10.58
N LYS A 337 1.11 8.61 10.16
CA LYS A 337 2.32 8.19 10.86
C LYS A 337 2.42 8.76 12.27
N LEU A 338 2.16 10.06 12.42
CA LEU A 338 2.14 10.74 13.71
C LEU A 338 0.99 10.27 14.60
N PHE A 339 -0.17 10.00 14.01
CA PHE A 339 -1.36 9.57 14.75
C PHE A 339 -1.28 8.11 15.21
N LYS A 340 -0.68 7.23 14.41
CA LYS A 340 -0.57 5.79 14.68
C LYS A 340 0.78 5.39 15.32
N ASP A 341 1.56 6.37 15.76
CA ASP A 341 2.87 6.18 16.37
C ASP A 341 3.81 5.25 15.57
N THR A 342 3.75 5.32 14.23
CA THR A 342 4.67 4.56 13.38
C THR A 342 6.05 5.21 13.40
N ASP A 343 7.11 4.40 13.32
CA ASP A 343 8.48 4.87 13.54
C ASP A 343 8.90 5.97 12.55
N TYR A 344 8.97 7.20 13.05
CA TYR A 344 9.39 8.40 12.30
C TYR A 344 10.90 8.69 12.45
N LEU A 345 11.65 7.83 13.13
CA LEU A 345 13.07 8.05 13.45
C LEU A 345 14.04 7.55 12.38
N PHE A 346 13.57 7.38 11.14
CA PHE A 346 14.38 6.87 10.02
C PHE A 346 15.74 7.56 9.92
N LEU A 347 16.80 6.79 10.19
CA LEU A 347 18.20 7.24 10.17
C LEU A 347 18.52 8.47 11.05
N ASP A 348 17.62 8.88 11.96
CA ASP A 348 17.74 10.10 12.77
C ASP A 348 19.01 10.12 13.63
N THR A 349 19.39 8.94 14.14
CA THR A 349 20.64 8.76 14.89
C THR A 349 21.87 9.18 14.06
N TYR A 350 21.87 8.90 12.75
CA TYR A 350 22.97 9.26 11.86
C TYR A 350 22.94 10.74 11.50
N LYS A 351 21.76 11.32 11.28
CA LYS A 351 21.61 12.77 11.08
C LYS A 351 22.10 13.56 12.29
N LYS A 352 21.81 13.10 13.52
CA LYS A 352 22.33 13.69 14.75
C LYS A 352 23.85 13.63 14.82
N LYS A 353 24.46 12.50 14.45
CA LYS A 353 25.93 12.35 14.37
C LYS A 353 26.55 13.33 13.38
N ILE A 354 25.95 13.50 12.20
CA ILE A 354 26.37 14.49 11.19
C ILE A 354 26.32 15.90 11.78
N LYS A 355 25.20 16.28 12.40
CA LYS A 355 25.04 17.61 13.01
C LYS A 355 26.08 17.87 14.11
N GLN A 356 26.32 16.89 14.96
CA GLN A 356 27.35 16.99 16.00
C GLN A 356 28.77 17.11 15.41
N HIS A 357 29.07 16.36 14.37
CA HIS A 357 30.35 16.43 13.67
C HIS A 357 30.56 17.79 12.99
N ASN A 358 29.53 18.35 12.35
CA ASN A 358 29.61 19.67 11.73
C ASN A 358 29.84 20.78 12.76
N LEU A 359 29.21 20.70 13.93
CA LEU A 359 29.51 21.60 15.04
C LEU A 359 30.97 21.47 15.49
N LYS A 360 31.50 20.25 15.63
CA LYS A 360 32.92 20.05 15.99
C LYS A 360 33.87 20.71 14.97
N ILE A 361 33.58 20.61 13.67
CA ILE A 361 34.36 21.30 12.63
C ILE A 361 34.31 22.81 12.82
N GLU A 362 33.11 23.38 12.98
CA GLU A 362 32.95 24.82 13.14
C GLU A 362 33.70 25.35 14.37
N TYR A 363 33.60 24.66 15.51
CA TYR A 363 34.37 25.01 16.71
C TYR A 363 35.88 24.90 16.49
N PHE A 364 36.33 23.83 15.83
CA PHE A 364 37.75 23.60 15.54
C PHE A 364 38.33 24.68 14.61
N GLU A 365 37.55 25.14 13.63
CA GLU A 365 37.97 26.18 12.67
C GLU A 365 37.98 27.58 13.29
N LYS A 366 37.09 27.85 14.26
CA LYS A 366 37.06 29.10 15.02
C LYS A 366 38.10 29.17 16.14
N ASP A 367 38.73 28.05 16.49
CA ASP A 367 39.79 28.02 17.49
C ASP A 367 41.09 28.58 16.91
N PHE A 368 41.39 29.85 17.26
CA PHE A 368 42.60 30.57 16.87
C PHE A 368 43.77 30.37 17.85
N GLY A 369 43.68 29.42 18.79
CA GLY A 369 44.70 29.22 19.83
C GLY A 369 46.12 28.95 19.29
N ASP A 370 47.13 29.26 20.12
CA ASP A 370 48.59 29.09 19.91
C ASP A 370 49.07 27.61 19.82
N SER A 371 48.19 26.70 19.42
CA SER A 371 48.50 25.27 19.30
C SER A 371 49.55 25.00 18.22
N ASP A 372 50.45 24.04 18.47
CA ASP A 372 51.44 23.54 17.51
C ASP A 372 50.76 23.28 16.14
N PRO A 373 51.21 23.93 15.04
CA PRO A 373 50.66 23.74 13.71
C PRO A 373 50.59 22.28 13.25
N THR A 374 51.51 21.44 13.73
CA THR A 374 51.58 20.01 13.38
C THR A 374 50.50 19.24 14.09
N ALA A 375 50.34 19.46 15.39
CA ALA A 375 49.27 18.88 16.20
C ALA A 375 47.89 19.32 15.68
N LYS A 376 47.73 20.60 15.30
CA LYS A 376 46.49 21.11 14.70
C LYS A 376 46.18 20.43 13.37
N LYS A 377 47.19 20.21 12.51
CA LYS A 377 47.01 19.48 11.24
C LYS A 377 46.58 18.04 11.46
N LEU A 378 47.20 17.33 12.41
CA LEU A 378 46.85 15.94 12.73
C LEU A 378 45.44 15.83 13.33
N ALA A 379 45.08 16.74 14.24
CA ALA A 379 43.73 16.80 14.83
C ALA A 379 42.66 17.07 13.76
N ARG A 380 42.93 18.00 12.84
CA ARG A 380 42.05 18.26 11.69
C ARG A 380 41.91 17.02 10.82
N GLN A 381 43.00 16.29 10.57
CA GLN A 381 42.98 15.07 9.78
C GLN A 381 42.10 13.99 10.45
N ASN A 382 42.28 13.73 11.75
CA ASN A 382 41.44 12.79 12.49
C ASN A 382 39.96 13.22 12.46
N LEU A 383 39.67 14.51 12.61
CA LEU A 383 38.32 15.04 12.55
C LEU A 383 37.66 14.78 11.18
N MET A 384 38.42 14.90 10.09
CA MET A 384 37.91 14.74 8.72
C MET A 384 37.90 13.29 8.24
N ASP A 385 38.88 12.47 8.63
CA ASP A 385 39.09 11.13 8.06
C ASP A 385 38.48 10.02 8.93
N VAL A 386 38.36 10.24 10.25
CA VAL A 386 37.90 9.23 11.21
C VAL A 386 36.53 9.61 11.78
N ASP A 387 36.43 10.77 12.44
CA ASP A 387 35.20 11.20 13.13
C ASP A 387 34.03 11.47 12.19
N SER A 388 34.32 11.76 10.91
CA SER A 388 33.29 12.05 9.90
C SER A 388 32.53 10.80 9.42
N LYS A 389 33.11 9.61 9.60
CA LYS A 389 32.66 8.37 8.96
C LYS A 389 31.50 7.74 9.71
N LEU A 390 30.44 7.43 8.97
CA LEU A 390 29.28 6.68 9.46
C LEU A 390 29.43 5.17 9.19
N ASN A 391 30.16 4.77 8.15
CA ASN A 391 30.43 3.38 7.77
C ASN A 391 29.14 2.55 7.61
N LEU A 392 28.29 2.98 6.67
CA LEU A 392 26.98 2.38 6.43
C LEU A 392 26.93 1.72 5.05
N ASN A 393 26.45 0.48 5.04
CA ASN A 393 26.13 -0.25 3.82
C ASN A 393 24.62 -0.44 3.76
N VAL A 394 23.96 0.25 2.83
CA VAL A 394 22.51 0.24 2.69
C VAL A 394 22.14 -0.58 1.47
N GLN A 395 21.25 -1.55 1.65
CA GLN A 395 20.71 -2.38 0.58
C GLN A 395 19.23 -2.07 0.44
N VAL A 396 18.77 -1.75 -0.76
CA VAL A 396 17.36 -1.50 -1.05
C VAL A 396 16.84 -2.63 -1.92
N TRP A 397 15.85 -3.38 -1.43
CA TRP A 397 15.25 -4.49 -2.16
C TRP A 397 13.73 -4.33 -2.27
N GLY A 398 13.25 -4.22 -3.51
CA GLY A 398 11.81 -4.28 -3.80
C GLY A 398 11.05 -3.01 -3.44
N HIS A 399 11.74 -1.93 -3.09
CA HIS A 399 11.18 -0.60 -2.92
C HIS A 399 10.99 0.08 -4.28
N SER A 400 9.91 0.84 -4.47
CA SER A 400 9.61 1.57 -5.72
C SER A 400 10.47 2.83 -5.91
N LEU A 401 11.03 3.34 -4.82
CA LEU A 401 11.75 4.63 -4.74
C LEU A 401 10.90 5.79 -5.27
N ASP A 402 9.59 5.72 -5.05
CA ASP A 402 8.61 6.65 -5.59
C ASP A 402 8.54 7.97 -4.79
N VAL A 403 7.97 9.01 -5.41
CA VAL A 403 7.77 10.33 -4.78
C VAL A 403 6.95 10.24 -3.50
N SER A 404 6.11 9.22 -3.37
CA SER A 404 5.34 8.95 -2.15
C SER A 404 6.21 8.75 -0.90
N ASP A 405 7.45 8.29 -1.08
CA ASP A 405 8.43 8.07 -0.02
C ASP A 405 9.63 9.02 -0.12
N LYS A 406 9.46 10.17 -0.81
CA LYS A 406 10.54 11.12 -1.13
C LYS A 406 11.35 11.54 0.09
N ASP A 407 10.72 11.73 1.24
CA ASP A 407 11.39 12.26 2.43
C ASP A 407 12.44 11.28 2.96
N TYR A 408 12.13 9.98 3.00
CA TYR A 408 13.08 8.95 3.39
C TYR A 408 14.21 8.79 2.36
N ILE A 409 13.90 8.95 1.08
CA ILE A 409 14.88 8.88 0.01
C ILE A 409 15.86 10.06 0.16
N ILE A 410 15.34 11.28 0.31
CA ILE A 410 16.16 12.48 0.55
C ILE A 410 17.02 12.29 1.79
N ASP A 411 16.45 11.78 2.88
CA ASP A 411 17.17 11.52 4.12
C ASP A 411 18.34 10.55 3.94
N LEU A 412 18.13 9.43 3.26
CA LEU A 412 19.18 8.45 2.98
C LEU A 412 20.32 9.05 2.15
N PHE A 413 19.95 9.75 1.07
CA PHE A 413 20.91 10.34 0.14
C PHE A 413 21.49 11.67 0.63
N SER A 414 21.03 12.21 1.76
CA SER A 414 21.64 13.38 2.41
C SER A 414 22.88 13.04 3.24
N LEU A 415 23.08 11.76 3.57
CA LEU A 415 24.15 11.34 4.48
C LEU A 415 25.58 11.51 3.91
N ASN A 416 25.74 11.79 2.62
CA ASN A 416 27.03 12.12 1.99
C ASN A 416 27.01 13.51 1.31
N ASP A 417 26.03 14.39 1.61
CA ASP A 417 25.88 15.67 0.89
C ASP A 417 27.06 16.61 1.12
N ASP A 418 27.60 16.64 2.34
CA ASP A 418 28.71 17.52 2.71
C ASP A 418 30.08 16.91 2.40
N MET A 419 30.26 15.62 2.66
CA MET A 419 31.50 14.89 2.40
C MET A 419 31.26 13.38 2.29
N ASP A 420 32.26 12.62 1.83
CA ASP A 420 32.18 11.15 1.85
C ASP A 420 32.23 10.64 3.30
N ARG A 421 31.06 10.32 3.86
CA ARG A 421 30.92 9.74 5.20
C ARG A 421 31.01 8.21 5.19
N ASN A 422 31.46 7.61 4.08
CA ASN A 422 31.50 6.17 3.85
C ASN A 422 30.11 5.51 3.97
N VAL A 423 29.10 6.16 3.39
CA VAL A 423 27.78 5.56 3.15
C VAL A 423 27.76 5.02 1.73
N ARG A 424 27.39 3.75 1.56
CA ARG A 424 27.28 3.05 0.28
C ARG A 424 25.88 2.46 0.14
N VAL A 425 25.26 2.64 -1.02
CA VAL A 425 23.89 2.23 -1.31
C VAL A 425 23.89 1.27 -2.51
N ILE A 426 23.32 0.08 -2.32
CA ILE A 426 23.08 -0.89 -3.37
C ILE A 426 21.57 -1.00 -3.56
N ILE A 427 21.09 -0.80 -4.79
CA ILE A 427 19.68 -0.94 -5.15
C ILE A 427 19.52 -2.19 -6.01
N PHE A 428 18.69 -3.11 -5.54
CA PHE A 428 18.38 -4.34 -6.26
C PHE A 428 17.23 -4.14 -7.25
N TYR A 429 17.38 -4.67 -8.48
CA TYR A 429 16.36 -4.63 -9.51
C TYR A 429 16.06 -6.02 -10.08
N PHE A 430 14.79 -6.25 -10.43
CA PHE A 430 14.35 -7.53 -11.00
C PHE A 430 14.72 -7.70 -12.48
N ASP A 431 14.49 -6.66 -13.29
CA ASP A 431 14.81 -6.65 -14.72
C ASP A 431 15.31 -5.26 -15.18
N LYS A 432 15.67 -5.16 -16.48
CA LYS A 432 16.15 -3.90 -17.05
C LYS A 432 15.10 -2.78 -17.02
N GLN A 433 13.82 -3.12 -17.12
CA GLN A 433 12.73 -2.14 -17.10
C GLN A 433 12.55 -1.56 -15.69
N ALA A 434 12.59 -2.42 -14.67
CA ALA A 434 12.56 -2.03 -13.26
C ALA A 434 13.76 -1.13 -12.94
N LYS A 435 14.96 -1.48 -13.39
CA LYS A 435 16.14 -0.61 -13.23
C LYS A 435 15.93 0.78 -13.82
N PHE A 436 15.35 0.86 -15.02
CA PHE A 436 15.03 2.13 -15.68
C PHE A 436 14.03 2.95 -14.86
N SER A 437 12.94 2.34 -14.39
CA SER A 437 11.94 2.99 -13.55
C SER A 437 12.53 3.50 -12.23
N LEU A 438 13.31 2.69 -11.53
CA LEU A 438 13.96 3.08 -10.26
C LEU A 438 14.90 4.28 -10.45
N LEU A 439 15.68 4.29 -11.54
CA LEU A 439 16.57 5.40 -11.85
C LEU A 439 15.80 6.69 -12.15
N ASN A 440 14.71 6.62 -12.92
CA ASN A 440 13.87 7.78 -13.22
C ASN A 440 13.26 8.37 -11.96
N ASN A 441 12.77 7.54 -11.05
CA ASN A 441 12.20 8.02 -9.80
C ASN A 441 13.26 8.73 -8.94
N LEU A 442 14.47 8.15 -8.82
CA LEU A 442 15.58 8.81 -8.13
C LEU A 442 15.96 10.15 -8.77
N LEU A 443 15.99 10.23 -10.11
CA LEU A 443 16.27 11.47 -10.82
C LEU A 443 15.19 12.53 -10.58
N ALA A 444 13.92 12.12 -10.50
CA ALA A 444 12.81 13.03 -10.22
C ALA A 444 12.88 13.61 -8.78
N ILE A 445 13.34 12.81 -7.81
CA ILE A 445 13.40 13.20 -6.39
C ILE A 445 14.69 13.96 -6.05
N LEU A 446 15.85 13.45 -6.48
CA LEU A 446 17.16 13.98 -6.08
C LEU A 446 17.77 14.95 -7.10
N GLY A 447 17.26 14.94 -8.33
CA GLY A 447 17.84 15.68 -9.45
C GLY A 447 19.07 15.00 -10.07
N LYS A 448 19.39 15.43 -11.29
CA LYS A 448 20.47 14.86 -12.12
C LYS A 448 21.83 14.90 -11.43
N ASP A 449 22.24 16.07 -10.94
CA ASP A 449 23.60 16.30 -10.47
C ASP A 449 23.96 15.42 -9.27
N LYS A 450 23.02 15.27 -8.33
CA LYS A 450 23.19 14.43 -7.14
C LYS A 450 23.29 12.95 -7.50
N VAL A 451 22.40 12.44 -8.37
CA VAL A 451 22.46 11.03 -8.80
C VAL A 451 23.76 10.73 -9.54
N GLU A 452 24.19 11.61 -10.45
CA GLU A 452 25.45 11.44 -11.16
C GLU A 452 26.66 11.42 -10.22
N GLN A 453 26.71 12.33 -9.24
CA GLN A 453 27.79 12.37 -8.25
C GLN A 453 27.86 11.06 -7.46
N TRP A 454 26.73 10.57 -6.97
CA TRP A 454 26.65 9.32 -6.22
C TRP A 454 27.11 8.10 -7.02
N MET A 455 26.74 8.02 -8.31
CA MET A 455 27.18 6.93 -9.18
C MET A 455 28.66 7.04 -9.57
N LYS A 456 29.15 8.24 -9.92
CA LYS A 456 30.56 8.49 -10.27
C LYS A 456 31.51 8.14 -9.13
N ASN A 457 31.10 8.44 -7.89
CA ASN A 457 31.88 8.14 -6.70
C ASN A 457 31.73 6.69 -6.21
N LYS A 458 30.95 5.85 -6.91
CA LYS A 458 30.59 4.48 -6.49
C LYS A 458 29.92 4.43 -5.11
N TRP A 459 29.22 5.49 -4.74
CA TRP A 459 28.38 5.52 -3.53
C TRP A 459 27.03 4.88 -3.78
N LEU A 460 26.55 4.89 -5.03
CA LEU A 460 25.32 4.25 -5.47
C LEU A 460 25.60 3.23 -6.57
N GLU A 461 25.16 1.99 -6.37
CA GLU A 461 25.23 0.91 -7.36
C GLU A 461 23.88 0.23 -7.56
N PHE A 462 23.60 -0.18 -8.79
CA PHE A 462 22.44 -1.00 -9.13
C PHE A 462 22.88 -2.42 -9.42
N LYS A 463 22.28 -3.41 -8.75
CA LYS A 463 22.60 -4.83 -8.91
C LYS A 463 21.33 -5.65 -9.17
N PRO A 464 21.41 -6.78 -9.89
CA PRO A 464 20.26 -7.67 -10.04
C PRO A 464 19.81 -8.20 -8.68
N ASN A 465 18.51 -8.49 -8.54
CA ASN A 465 17.95 -9.08 -7.32
C ASN A 465 18.73 -10.35 -6.91
N PRO A 466 18.95 -10.55 -5.59
CA PRO A 466 19.40 -11.85 -5.10
C PRO A 466 18.43 -12.96 -5.52
N GLU A 467 18.96 -14.13 -5.87
CA GLU A 467 18.13 -15.30 -6.18
C GLU A 467 17.58 -15.89 -4.87
N VAL A 468 16.26 -16.10 -4.81
CA VAL A 468 15.62 -16.85 -3.73
C VAL A 468 15.41 -18.26 -4.25
N LYS A 469 16.20 -19.23 -3.78
CA LYS A 469 16.02 -20.63 -4.19
C LYS A 469 14.97 -21.28 -3.30
N PHE A 470 13.95 -21.79 -3.96
CA PHE A 470 12.93 -22.63 -3.36
C PHE A 470 13.33 -24.06 -3.72
N GLU A 471 13.57 -24.93 -2.74
CA GLU A 471 13.80 -26.35 -3.01
C GLU A 471 12.50 -27.01 -3.50
N VAL A 472 12.12 -26.76 -4.75
CA VAL A 472 10.94 -27.39 -5.35
C VAL A 472 11.32 -28.79 -5.80
N ASP A 473 10.49 -29.80 -5.47
CA ASP A 473 10.68 -31.14 -6.04
C ASP A 473 10.60 -31.06 -7.57
N SER A 474 11.63 -31.56 -8.24
CA SER A 474 11.82 -31.57 -9.69
C SER A 474 10.81 -32.41 -10.48
N ASN A 475 9.67 -32.78 -9.88
CA ASN A 475 8.68 -33.68 -10.48
C ASN A 475 7.44 -32.95 -11.03
N LEU A 476 7.46 -31.62 -11.14
CA LEU A 476 6.34 -30.84 -11.70
C LEU A 476 6.71 -29.97 -12.91
N GLU A 477 7.93 -30.04 -13.43
CA GLU A 477 8.34 -29.28 -14.63
C GLU A 477 7.93 -29.93 -15.98
N GLU A 478 7.34 -31.12 -16.00
CA GLU A 478 6.93 -31.79 -17.26
C GLU A 478 5.43 -31.70 -17.60
N ALA A 479 4.66 -30.81 -16.97
CA ALA A 479 3.27 -30.58 -17.36
C ALA A 479 2.86 -29.10 -17.35
N SER A 480 3.39 -28.33 -18.31
CA SER A 480 2.74 -27.12 -18.81
C SER A 480 3.20 -26.76 -20.22
#